data_AF-A0A6M3X4R3-F1
#
_entry.id   AF-A0A6M3X4R3-F1
#
_cell.length_a   1.000
_cell.length_b   1.000
_cell.length_c   1.000
_cell.angle_alpha   90.00
_cell.angle_beta   90.00
_cell.angle_gamma   90.00
#
_symmetry.space_group_name_H-M   'P 1'
#
loop_
_entity.id
_entity.type
_entity.pdbx_description
1 polymer ?
#
loop_
_entity_poly.entity_id
_entity_poly.type
_entity_poly.pdbx_seq_one_letter_code
_entity_poly.pdbx_strand_id
1 'polypeptide(L)'
;MKKFSFTGETKIYCGITLNRIKAEISFGIVVKGEIGGWLEKEGNLNQSSDAWVSGDARVFGNARVYGDARVYDDAQVYGDARVYDDARVYGDARVYDDARVYGDA
;
A
#
# COMPACT_ATOMS: atom_id res chain seq x y z
N MET A 1 9.94 14.19 8.06
CA MET A 1 10.70 12.96 7.78
C MET A 1 9.78 12.05 6.96
N LYS A 2 10.28 11.35 5.93
CA LYS A 2 9.44 10.41 5.17
C LYS A 2 9.16 9.16 6.02
N LYS A 3 7.95 8.61 5.93
CA LYS A 3 7.54 7.38 6.62
C LYS A 3 8.13 6.14 5.95
N PHE A 4 8.20 6.14 4.62
CA PHE A 4 8.79 5.07 3.83
C PHE A 4 9.58 5.61 2.63
N SER A 5 10.45 4.77 2.08
CA SER A 5 11.21 4.99 0.86
C SER A 5 11.10 3.80 -0.09
N PHE A 6 11.47 3.98 -1.36
CA PHE A 6 11.66 2.86 -2.29
C PHE A 6 13.04 2.24 -2.09
N THR A 7 13.10 0.91 -2.07
CA THR A 7 14.36 0.17 -1.83
C THR A 7 15.30 0.18 -3.04
N GLY A 8 14.78 0.51 -4.23
CA GLY A 8 15.45 0.34 -5.52
C GLY A 8 15.15 -1.02 -6.18
N GLU A 9 14.54 -1.96 -5.45
CA GLU A 9 14.00 -3.19 -6.03
C GLU A 9 12.74 -2.88 -6.83
N THR A 10 12.69 -3.38 -8.07
CA THR A 10 11.57 -3.15 -8.98
C THR A 10 11.09 -4.45 -9.62
N LYS A 11 9.81 -4.48 -10.00
CA LYS A 11 9.26 -5.54 -10.86
C LYS A 11 8.27 -4.97 -11.87
N ILE A 12 8.19 -5.62 -13.02
CA ILE A 12 7.16 -5.31 -14.02
C ILE A 12 5.90 -6.11 -13.72
N TYR A 13 4.78 -5.43 -13.66
CA TYR A 13 3.46 -6.03 -13.49
C TYR A 13 2.48 -5.34 -14.45
N CYS A 14 1.79 -6.08 -15.32
CA CYS A 14 0.84 -5.50 -16.28
C CYS A 14 1.39 -4.29 -17.08
N GLY A 15 2.68 -4.29 -17.41
CA GLY A 15 3.33 -3.22 -18.18
C GLY A 15 3.73 -1.98 -17.37
N ILE A 16 3.49 -1.95 -16.06
CA ILE A 16 3.96 -0.88 -15.16
C ILE A 16 5.11 -1.36 -14.27
N THR A 17 5.94 -0.40 -13.84
CA THR A 17 7.00 -0.64 -12.86
C THR A 17 6.45 -0.45 -11.46
N LEU A 18 6.58 -1.47 -10.62
CA LEU A 18 6.32 -1.38 -9.19
C LEU A 18 7.64 -1.34 -8.42
N ASN A 19 7.65 -0.56 -7.34
CA ASN A 19 8.78 -0.32 -6.47
C ASN A 19 8.50 -0.91 -5.09
N ARG A 20 9.43 -1.71 -4.57
CA ARG A 20 9.34 -2.25 -3.21
C ARG A 20 9.55 -1.12 -2.20
N ILE A 21 8.74 -1.07 -1.15
CA ILE A 21 8.86 -0.06 -0.09
C ILE A 21 9.58 -0.59 1.14
N LYS A 22 10.16 0.32 1.90
CA LYS A 22 10.74 0.07 3.23
C LYS A 22 10.36 1.19 4.19
N ALA A 23 10.02 0.83 5.42
CA ALA A 23 9.75 1.77 6.49
C ALA A 23 11.03 2.50 6.95
N GLU A 24 10.99 3.83 7.05
CA GLU A 24 12.10 4.67 7.51
C GLU A 24 11.97 5.07 8.98
N ILE A 25 10.77 4.94 9.54
CA ILE A 25 10.42 5.15 10.94
C ILE A 25 9.48 4.04 11.40
N SER A 26 9.30 3.89 12.72
CA SER A 26 8.23 3.04 13.27
C SER A 26 6.94 3.86 13.39
N PHE A 27 5.79 3.24 13.10
CA PHE A 27 4.46 3.85 13.13
C PHE A 27 3.39 2.75 13.19
N GLY A 28 2.28 2.97 13.88
CA GLY A 28 1.28 1.92 14.14
C GLY A 28 1.92 0.61 14.63
N ILE A 29 1.78 -0.45 13.82
CA ILE A 29 2.40 -1.77 14.06
C ILE A 29 3.71 -2.00 13.29
N VAL A 30 4.11 -1.07 12.43
CA VAL A 30 5.24 -1.19 11.50
C VAL A 30 6.51 -0.74 12.21
N VAL A 31 7.58 -1.54 12.08
CA VAL A 31 8.88 -1.20 12.65
C VAL A 31 9.80 -0.58 11.60
N LYS A 32 10.65 0.36 12.04
CA LYS A 32 11.68 0.94 11.18
C LYS A 32 12.53 -0.16 10.52
N GLY A 33 12.66 -0.08 9.20
CA GLY A 33 13.42 -1.03 8.38
C GLY A 33 12.60 -2.18 7.82
N GLU A 34 11.33 -2.33 8.23
CA GLU A 34 10.43 -3.34 7.68
C GLU A 34 10.25 -3.16 6.16
N ILE A 35 10.36 -4.27 5.44
CA ILE A 35 10.10 -4.31 4.00
C ILE A 35 8.59 -4.48 3.77
N GLY A 36 7.98 -3.51 3.11
CA GLY A 36 6.57 -3.54 2.75
C GLY A 36 6.32 -4.11 1.36
N GLY A 37 5.14 -3.88 0.80
CA GLY A 37 4.73 -4.35 -0.52
C GLY A 37 5.22 -3.46 -1.65
N TRP A 38 4.42 -3.36 -2.70
CA TRP A 38 4.80 -2.80 -4.00
C TRP A 38 3.92 -1.62 -4.39
N LEU A 39 4.53 -0.49 -4.73
CA LEU A 39 3.82 0.71 -5.19
C LEU A 39 4.29 1.13 -6.58
N GLU A 40 3.39 1.61 -7.44
CA GLU A 40 3.80 2.27 -8.68
C GLU A 40 4.46 3.62 -8.38
N LYS A 41 3.83 4.44 -7.53
CA LYS A 41 4.28 5.79 -7.17
C LYS A 41 4.07 6.09 -5.70
N GLU A 42 4.81 7.08 -5.19
CA GLU A 42 4.75 7.49 -3.77
C GLU A 42 3.33 7.87 -3.33
N GLY A 43 2.52 8.45 -4.23
CA GLY A 43 1.14 8.82 -3.94
C GLY A 43 0.15 7.66 -3.75
N ASN A 44 0.56 6.41 -3.99
CA ASN A 44 -0.29 5.24 -3.74
C ASN A 44 -0.44 4.93 -2.24
N LEU A 45 0.52 5.35 -1.42
CA LEU A 45 0.51 5.17 0.03
C LEU A 45 0.80 6.49 0.73
N ASN A 46 -0.08 6.90 1.64
CA ASN A 46 0.07 8.17 2.35
C ASN A 46 1.32 8.16 3.26
N GLN A 47 2.08 9.26 3.24
CA GLN A 47 3.31 9.43 4.03
C GLN A 47 3.07 9.88 5.48
N SER A 48 1.85 10.26 5.85
CA SER A 48 1.51 10.91 7.13
C SER A 48 0.57 10.09 8.02
N SER A 49 -0.15 9.11 7.47
CA SER A 49 -1.01 8.20 8.24
C SER A 49 -0.31 6.88 8.58
N ASP A 50 -0.92 6.01 9.39
CA ASP A 50 -0.31 4.73 9.80
C ASP A 50 -0.55 3.59 8.80
N ALA A 51 -1.26 3.85 7.71
CA ALA A 51 -1.55 2.88 6.68
C ALA A 51 -0.28 2.21 6.11
N TRP A 52 -0.39 0.92 5.79
CA TRP A 52 0.75 0.14 5.33
C TRP A 52 0.37 -0.88 4.26
N VAL A 53 1.30 -1.07 3.32
CA VAL A 53 1.25 -2.13 2.32
C VAL A 53 2.39 -3.09 2.64
N SER A 54 2.10 -4.37 2.85
CA SER A 54 3.09 -5.40 3.18
C SER A 54 2.89 -6.68 2.36
N GLY A 55 3.75 -7.69 2.54
CA GLY A 55 3.68 -8.93 1.76
C GLY A 55 4.00 -8.70 0.27
N ASP A 56 3.23 -9.33 -0.61
CA ASP A 56 3.31 -9.18 -2.07
C ASP A 56 2.25 -8.25 -2.66
N ALA A 57 1.54 -7.54 -1.77
CA ALA A 57 0.47 -6.64 -2.12
C ALA A 57 0.94 -5.49 -3.02
N ARG A 58 0.06 -5.07 -3.92
CA ARG A 58 0.35 -4.13 -5.01
C ARG A 58 -0.67 -3.00 -5.00
N VAL A 59 -0.18 -1.77 -4.93
CA VAL A 59 -1.02 -0.57 -5.08
C VAL A 59 -0.50 0.26 -6.24
N PHE A 60 -1.34 0.46 -7.24
CA PHE A 60 -0.93 1.09 -8.50
C PHE A 60 -2.07 1.88 -9.16
N GLY A 61 -1.79 2.54 -10.28
CA GLY A 61 -2.71 3.48 -10.90
C GLY A 61 -2.94 4.71 -10.03
N ASN A 62 -4.19 5.14 -9.91
CA ASN A 62 -4.59 6.27 -9.07
C ASN A 62 -5.02 5.86 -7.66
N ALA A 63 -4.92 4.57 -7.33
CA ALA A 63 -5.33 4.05 -6.04
C ALA A 63 -4.59 4.72 -4.89
N ARG A 64 -5.28 4.90 -3.76
CA ARG A 64 -4.73 5.53 -2.55
C ARG A 64 -5.06 4.72 -1.31
N VAL A 65 -4.03 4.48 -0.51
CA VAL A 65 -4.13 3.86 0.81
C VAL A 65 -3.71 4.88 1.88
N TYR A 66 -4.60 5.15 2.84
CA TYR A 66 -4.41 6.16 3.90
C TYR A 66 -5.20 5.80 5.17
N GLY A 67 -5.18 6.64 6.21
CA GLY A 67 -5.73 6.26 7.51
C GLY A 67 -4.87 5.20 8.19
N ASP A 68 -5.50 4.21 8.81
CA ASP A 68 -4.85 3.09 9.51
C ASP A 68 -4.95 1.77 8.70
N ALA A 69 -5.31 1.90 7.43
CA ALA A 69 -5.60 0.80 6.52
C ALA A 69 -4.40 -0.11 6.28
N ARG A 70 -4.68 -1.41 6.12
CA ARG A 70 -3.65 -2.44 5.88
C ARG A 70 -3.97 -3.21 4.60
N VAL A 71 -2.99 -3.25 3.70
CA VAL A 71 -3.06 -4.06 2.48
C VAL A 71 -1.91 -5.06 2.51
N TYR A 72 -2.20 -6.36 2.52
CA TYR A 72 -1.19 -7.39 2.71
C TYR A 72 -1.48 -8.68 1.93
N ASP A 73 -0.61 -9.69 2.09
CA ASP A 73 -0.58 -10.92 1.28
C ASP A 73 -0.44 -10.62 -0.23
N ASP A 74 -1.30 -11.16 -1.10
CA ASP A 74 -1.26 -10.99 -2.56
C ASP A 74 -2.27 -9.94 -3.07
N ALA A 75 -2.82 -9.13 -2.16
CA ALA A 75 -3.89 -8.19 -2.45
C ALA A 75 -3.50 -7.12 -3.49
N GLN A 76 -4.46 -6.69 -4.29
CA GLN A 76 -4.26 -5.69 -5.34
C GLN A 76 -5.25 -4.54 -5.19
N VAL A 77 -4.73 -3.31 -5.19
CA VAL A 77 -5.53 -2.09 -5.17
C VAL A 77 -5.12 -1.22 -6.35
N TYR A 78 -6.05 -0.96 -7.27
CA TYR A 78 -5.76 -0.23 -8.51
C TYR A 78 -6.96 0.59 -9.01
N GLY A 79 -6.86 1.20 -10.20
CA GLY A 79 -7.87 2.15 -10.67
C GLY A 79 -7.87 3.44 -9.83
N ASP A 80 -9.04 3.97 -9.51
CA ASP A 80 -9.25 5.16 -8.66
C ASP A 80 -9.63 4.77 -7.21
N ALA A 81 -9.38 3.51 -6.83
CA ALA A 81 -9.80 2.93 -5.56
C ALA A 81 -9.19 3.62 -4.33
N ARG A 82 -9.93 3.63 -3.23
CA ARG A 82 -9.50 4.20 -1.95
C ARG A 82 -9.70 3.20 -0.82
N VAL A 83 -8.64 2.96 -0.06
CA VAL A 83 -8.65 2.12 1.14
C VAL A 83 -8.22 2.98 2.32
N TYR A 84 -9.10 3.14 3.31
CA TYR A 84 -8.87 4.06 4.42
C TYR A 84 -9.59 3.67 5.71
N ASP A 85 -9.46 4.50 6.74
CA ASP A 85 -9.83 4.19 8.13
C ASP A 85 -9.11 2.88 8.57
N ASP A 86 -9.77 1.97 9.28
CA ASP A 86 -9.21 0.72 9.79
C ASP A 86 -9.31 -0.48 8.81
N ALA A 87 -9.60 -0.20 7.53
CA ALA A 87 -9.85 -1.23 6.54
C ALA A 87 -8.67 -2.20 6.36
N ARG A 88 -8.99 -3.49 6.18
CA ARG A 88 -8.02 -4.55 5.89
C ARG A 88 -8.34 -5.22 4.56
N VAL A 89 -7.36 -5.25 3.65
CA VAL A 89 -7.43 -5.92 2.35
C VAL A 89 -6.32 -6.95 2.28
N TYR A 90 -6.66 -8.23 2.09
CA TYR A 90 -5.70 -9.33 2.24
C TYR A 90 -6.09 -10.55 1.40
N GLY A 91 -5.25 -11.60 1.43
CA GLY A 91 -5.34 -12.74 0.53
C GLY A 91 -5.24 -12.32 -0.94
N ASP A 92 -6.06 -12.92 -1.80
CA ASP A 92 -6.11 -12.64 -3.25
C ASP A 92 -7.07 -11.49 -3.63
N ALA A 93 -7.47 -10.66 -2.67
CA ALA A 93 -8.47 -9.62 -2.89
C ALA A 93 -8.05 -8.60 -3.95
N ARG A 94 -9.01 -8.15 -4.78
CA ARG A 94 -8.81 -7.10 -5.79
C ARG A 94 -9.80 -5.98 -5.55
N VAL A 95 -9.30 -4.78 -5.28
CA VAL A 95 -10.08 -3.55 -5.10
C VAL A 95 -9.71 -2.60 -6.25
N TYR A 96 -10.69 -2.22 -7.06
CA TYR A 96 -10.42 -1.50 -8.30
C TYR A 96 -11.57 -0.57 -8.72
N ASP A 97 -11.40 0.12 -9.84
CA ASP A 97 -12.28 1.19 -10.34
C ASP A 97 -12.49 2.26 -9.26
N ASP A 98 -13.73 2.66 -8.99
CA ASP A 98 -14.09 3.71 -8.02
C ASP A 98 -14.35 3.16 -6.60
N ALA A 99 -13.93 1.93 -6.29
CA ALA A 99 -14.23 1.28 -5.03
C ALA A 99 -13.68 2.06 -3.81
N ARG A 100 -14.47 2.10 -2.74
CA ARG A 100 -14.09 2.66 -1.44
C ARG A 100 -14.24 1.59 -0.37
N VAL A 101 -13.13 1.26 0.28
CA VAL A 101 -13.09 0.31 1.39
C VAL A 101 -12.71 1.08 2.65
N TYR A 102 -13.59 1.08 3.64
CA TYR A 102 -13.44 1.87 4.87
C TYR A 102 -14.27 1.28 6.01
N GLY A 103 -14.00 1.75 7.23
CA GLY A 103 -14.66 1.34 8.46
C GLY A 103 -13.95 0.22 9.22
N ASP A 104 -14.43 -0.01 10.44
CA ASP A 104 -14.06 -1.12 11.31
C ASP A 104 -14.87 -2.36 10.92
N ALA A 105 -14.20 -3.41 10.43
CA ALA A 105 -14.81 -4.72 10.20
C ALA A 105 -14.60 -5.64 11.41
#